data_AF-A0A351NFC2-F1
#
_entry.id   AF-A0A351NFC2-F1
#
_cell.length_a   1.000
_cell.length_b   1.000
_cell.length_c   1.000
_cell.angle_alpha   90.00
_cell.angle_beta   90.00
_cell.angle_gamma   90.00
#
_symmetry.space_group_name_H-M   'P 1'
#
loop_
_entity.id
_entity.type
_entity.pdbx_description
1 polymer ?
#
loop_
_entity_poly.entity_id
_entity_poly.type
_entity_poly.pdbx_seq_one_letter_code
_entity_poly.pdbx_strand_id
1 'polypeptide(L)'
;EALDNLAAVVEEVKALSTGTFLASSVIAKFETNEIVTKEDSYATFLTALLRSARFGDEEVVGRANIICYNYLKEAGAYSRHQDGCYYINYDAFRDGVSSLVASVLELQGNGNYDAAKSFVEKYDVLGDDLKADTFNMMLEGIPVDVKFDFVW
;
A
#
# COMPACT_ATOMS: atom_id res chain seq x y z
N GLU A 1 -10.97 -16.57 11.16
CA GLU A 1 -12.01 -16.67 12.22
C GLU A 1 -11.86 -15.56 13.26
N ALA A 2 -10.74 -15.47 13.99
CA ALA A 2 -10.58 -14.49 15.08
C ALA A 2 -10.76 -13.00 14.69
N LEU A 3 -10.38 -12.60 13.47
CA LEU A 3 -10.56 -11.22 12.97
C LEU A 3 -11.89 -10.99 12.24
N ASP A 4 -12.74 -12.01 12.14
CA ASP A 4 -14.06 -11.96 11.51
C ASP A 4 -14.09 -11.21 10.16
N ASN A 5 -14.93 -10.18 10.03
CA ASN A 5 -15.10 -9.37 8.82
C ASN A 5 -13.85 -8.54 8.43
N LEU A 6 -12.87 -8.39 9.32
CA LEU A 6 -11.61 -7.69 9.04
C LEU A 6 -10.54 -8.61 8.48
N ALA A 7 -10.73 -9.94 8.53
CA ALA A 7 -9.72 -10.89 8.14
C ALA A 7 -9.22 -10.67 6.71
N ALA A 8 -10.12 -10.39 5.76
CA ALA A 8 -9.77 -10.20 4.35
C ALA A 8 -8.91 -8.94 4.13
N VAL A 9 -9.30 -7.81 4.71
CA VAL A 9 -8.54 -6.55 4.53
C VAL A 9 -7.18 -6.61 5.23
N VAL A 10 -7.12 -7.18 6.43
CA VAL A 10 -5.85 -7.34 7.17
C VAL A 10 -4.93 -8.33 6.46
N GLU A 11 -5.47 -9.41 5.90
CA GLU A 11 -4.69 -10.36 5.08
C GLU A 11 -4.08 -9.67 3.86
N GLU A 12 -4.83 -8.81 3.16
CA GLU A 12 -4.28 -8.11 2.01
C GLU A 12 -3.24 -7.05 2.38
N VAL A 13 -3.43 -6.32 3.48
CA VAL A 13 -2.39 -5.40 4.00
C VAL A 13 -1.11 -6.18 4.33
N LYS A 14 -1.23 -7.38 4.92
CA LYS A 14 -0.08 -8.27 5.15
C LYS A 14 0.56 -8.71 3.83
N ALA A 15 -0.22 -9.17 2.85
CA ALA A 15 0.30 -9.63 1.57
C ALA A 15 1.09 -8.52 0.84
N LEU A 16 0.55 -7.31 0.78
CA LEU A 16 1.19 -6.13 0.18
C LEU A 16 2.49 -5.74 0.90
N SER A 17 2.44 -5.59 2.22
CA SER A 17 3.58 -5.15 3.03
C SER A 17 4.69 -6.21 3.08
N THR A 18 4.33 -7.48 3.29
CA THR A 18 5.29 -8.59 3.32
C THR A 18 5.89 -8.85 1.95
N GLY A 19 5.09 -8.76 0.88
CA GLY A 19 5.58 -8.86 -0.50
C GLY A 19 6.65 -7.82 -0.80
N THR A 20 6.40 -6.56 -0.41
CA THR A 20 7.37 -5.46 -0.59
C THR A 20 8.62 -5.67 0.26
N PHE A 21 8.45 -6.06 1.54
CA PHE A 21 9.56 -6.35 2.44
C PHE A 21 10.49 -7.45 1.90
N LEU A 22 9.90 -8.56 1.43
CA LEU A 22 10.67 -9.68 0.88
C LEU A 22 11.32 -9.32 -0.46
N ALA A 23 10.59 -8.63 -1.35
CA ALA A 23 11.13 -8.19 -2.63
C ALA A 23 12.34 -7.26 -2.45
N SER A 24 12.23 -6.24 -1.60
CA SER A 24 13.35 -5.33 -1.34
C SER A 24 14.53 -6.03 -0.66
N SER A 25 14.27 -7.01 0.22
CA SER A 25 15.30 -7.83 0.86
C SER A 25 16.06 -8.72 -0.14
N VAL A 26 15.35 -9.33 -1.09
CA VAL A 26 15.94 -10.11 -2.18
C VAL A 26 16.78 -9.19 -3.07
N ILE A 27 16.22 -8.08 -3.53
CA ILE A 27 16.93 -7.11 -4.38
C ILE A 27 18.20 -6.59 -3.70
N ALA A 28 18.17 -6.31 -2.40
CA ALA A 28 19.35 -5.85 -1.66
C ALA A 28 20.41 -6.95 -1.46
N LYS A 29 20.00 -8.23 -1.39
CA LYS A 29 20.89 -9.37 -1.18
C LYS A 29 21.60 -9.82 -2.47
N PHE A 30 20.94 -9.68 -3.62
CA PHE A 30 21.49 -10.05 -4.91
C PHE A 30 22.00 -8.80 -5.63
N GLU A 31 23.06 -8.92 -6.45
CA GLU A 31 23.63 -7.79 -7.22
C GLU A 31 22.74 -7.44 -8.42
N THR A 32 21.50 -7.02 -8.15
CA THR A 32 20.46 -6.76 -9.17
C THR A 32 20.38 -5.29 -9.59
N ASN A 33 21.26 -4.43 -9.07
CA ASN A 33 21.24 -2.98 -9.27
C ASN A 33 21.33 -2.53 -10.75
N GLU A 34 21.79 -3.40 -11.66
CA GLU A 34 21.78 -3.12 -13.11
C GLU A 34 20.37 -3.24 -13.73
N ILE A 35 19.42 -3.86 -13.03
CA ILE A 35 18.05 -4.13 -13.50
C ILE A 35 17.02 -3.43 -12.62
N VAL A 36 17.15 -3.54 -11.30
CA VAL A 36 16.22 -2.97 -10.32
C VAL A 36 16.95 -2.74 -9.00
N THR A 37 16.75 -1.57 -8.41
CA THR A 37 17.25 -1.24 -7.07
C THR A 37 16.18 -1.44 -6.01
N LYS A 38 16.58 -1.50 -4.74
CA LYS A 38 15.61 -1.54 -3.63
C LYS A 38 14.77 -0.25 -3.61
N GLU A 39 15.36 0.89 -3.97
CA GLU A 39 14.67 2.17 -4.10
C GLU A 39 13.59 2.12 -5.18
N ASP A 40 13.88 1.50 -6.34
CA ASP A 40 12.89 1.30 -7.41
C ASP A 40 11.70 0.46 -6.92
N SER A 41 11.96 -0.56 -6.09
CA SER A 41 10.90 -1.38 -5.52
C SER A 41 9.96 -0.57 -4.62
N TYR A 42 10.49 0.36 -3.83
CA TYR A 42 9.69 1.23 -2.96
C TYR A 42 8.90 2.28 -3.75
N ALA A 43 9.53 2.93 -4.73
CA ALA A 43 8.85 3.88 -5.61
C ALA A 43 7.72 3.22 -6.41
N THR A 44 7.98 2.01 -6.93
CA THR A 44 6.99 1.20 -7.65
C THR A 44 5.86 0.77 -6.73
N PHE A 45 6.17 0.33 -5.50
CA PHE A 45 5.15 -0.04 -4.53
C PHE A 45 4.24 1.13 -4.18
N LEU A 46 4.80 2.30 -3.85
CA LEU A 46 4.01 3.52 -3.59
C LEU A 46 3.08 3.84 -4.78
N THR A 47 3.61 3.79 -6.01
CA THR A 47 2.82 4.01 -7.22
C THR A 47 1.69 2.98 -7.37
N ALA A 48 1.95 1.70 -7.06
CA ALA A 48 0.96 0.64 -7.10
C ALA A 48 -0.14 0.80 -6.04
N LEU A 49 0.19 1.37 -4.87
CA LEU A 49 -0.81 1.73 -3.85
C LEU A 49 -1.80 2.76 -4.39
N LEU A 50 -1.32 3.83 -5.03
CA LEU A 50 -2.19 4.83 -5.66
C LEU A 50 -3.06 4.21 -6.75
N ARG A 51 -2.48 3.38 -7.63
CA ARG A 51 -3.22 2.70 -8.70
C ARG A 51 -4.38 1.89 -8.13
N SER A 52 -4.11 1.08 -7.11
CA SER A 52 -5.07 0.13 -6.57
C SER A 52 -6.08 0.79 -5.62
N ALA A 53 -5.73 1.91 -4.98
CA ALA A 53 -6.67 2.71 -4.21
C ALA A 53 -7.85 3.25 -5.06
N ARG A 54 -7.68 3.34 -6.39
CA ARG A 54 -8.74 3.75 -7.33
C ARG A 54 -9.86 2.71 -7.47
N PHE A 55 -9.68 1.49 -6.96
CA PHE A 55 -10.78 0.52 -6.83
C PHE A 55 -11.79 0.91 -5.75
N GLY A 56 -11.46 1.90 -4.89
CA GLY A 56 -12.37 2.44 -3.89
C GLY A 56 -12.19 1.83 -2.50
N ASP A 57 -12.90 2.41 -1.53
CA ASP A 57 -12.91 2.03 -0.11
C ASP A 57 -14.00 1.01 0.24
N GLU A 58 -14.73 0.51 -0.74
CA GLU A 58 -15.69 -0.59 -0.57
C GLU A 58 -15.04 -1.96 -0.81
N GLU A 59 -14.08 -2.03 -1.74
CA GLU A 59 -13.41 -3.27 -2.15
C GLU A 59 -12.20 -3.59 -1.27
N VAL A 60 -12.03 -4.86 -0.90
CA VAL A 60 -10.95 -5.33 -0.02
C VAL A 60 -9.58 -4.87 -0.51
N VAL A 61 -9.33 -4.97 -1.82
CA VAL A 61 -8.06 -4.58 -2.43
C VAL A 61 -7.84 -3.07 -2.30
N GLY A 62 -8.84 -2.25 -2.64
CA GLY A 62 -8.69 -0.80 -2.56
C GLY A 62 -8.47 -0.31 -1.13
N ARG A 63 -9.26 -0.82 -0.18
CA ARG A 63 -9.10 -0.58 1.27
C ARG A 63 -7.71 -0.92 1.78
N ALA A 64 -7.20 -2.11 1.45
CA ALA A 64 -5.86 -2.52 1.88
C ALA A 64 -4.75 -1.61 1.33
N ASN A 65 -4.90 -1.12 0.10
CA ASN A 65 -3.96 -0.18 -0.49
C ASN A 65 -4.03 1.22 0.14
N ILE A 66 -5.24 1.70 0.48
CA ILE A 66 -5.45 2.94 1.24
C ILE A 66 -4.78 2.84 2.63
N ILE A 67 -4.94 1.71 3.32
CA ILE A 67 -4.30 1.46 4.61
C ILE A 67 -2.77 1.53 4.50
N CYS A 68 -2.16 0.81 3.56
CA CYS A 68 -0.72 0.83 3.34
C CYS A 68 -0.23 2.26 3.01
N TYR A 69 -0.96 2.99 2.17
CA TYR A 69 -0.66 4.37 1.80
C TYR A 69 -0.62 5.26 3.05
N ASN A 70 -1.70 5.29 3.82
CA ASN A 70 -1.81 6.15 5.00
C ASN A 70 -0.82 5.78 6.11
N TYR A 71 -0.57 4.48 6.33
CA TYR A 71 0.41 4.03 7.31
C TYR A 71 1.82 4.52 6.95
N LEU A 72 2.23 4.34 5.70
CA LEU A 72 3.56 4.76 5.24
C LEU A 72 3.71 6.28 5.24
N LYS A 73 2.65 7.03 4.94
CA LYS A 73 2.63 8.48 5.09
C LYS A 73 2.87 8.89 6.54
N GLU A 74 2.18 8.27 7.50
CA GLU A 74 2.36 8.54 8.93
C GLU A 74 3.76 8.18 9.41
N ALA A 75 4.35 7.10 8.87
CA ALA A 75 5.73 6.69 9.15
C ALA A 75 6.78 7.64 8.54
N GLY A 76 6.39 8.66 7.77
CA GLY A 76 7.31 9.58 7.10
C GLY A 76 8.04 8.96 5.91
N ALA A 77 7.55 7.83 5.39
CA ALA A 77 8.12 7.12 4.25
C ALA A 77 8.07 7.96 2.97
N TYR A 78 7.05 8.80 2.83
CA TYR A 78 6.92 9.75 1.74
C TYR A 78 6.10 10.97 2.16
N SER A 79 6.15 12.01 1.35
CA SER A 79 5.25 13.16 1.40
C SER A 79 4.74 13.51 0.01
N ARG A 80 3.55 14.10 -0.06
CA ARG A 80 2.98 14.65 -1.29
C ARG A 80 3.14 16.16 -1.27
N HIS A 81 3.71 16.71 -2.33
CA HIS A 81 3.92 18.14 -2.49
C HIS A 81 2.67 18.83 -3.05
N GLN A 82 2.62 20.15 -2.97
CA GLN A 82 1.47 20.94 -3.43
C GLN A 82 1.26 20.86 -4.95
N ASP A 83 2.31 20.58 -5.73
CA ASP A 83 2.23 20.35 -7.17
C ASP A 83 1.77 18.93 -7.54
N GLY A 84 1.50 18.07 -6.56
CA GLY A 84 1.10 16.68 -6.75
C GLY A 84 2.24 15.69 -6.92
N CYS A 85 3.51 16.14 -6.91
CA CYS A 85 4.65 15.24 -6.91
C CYS A 85 4.86 14.57 -5.55
N TYR A 86 5.48 13.39 -5.55
CA TYR A 86 5.80 12.63 -4.35
C TYR A 86 7.30 12.70 -4.06
N TYR A 87 7.65 12.89 -2.78
CA TYR A 87 9.01 12.76 -2.28
C TYR A 87 9.11 11.53 -1.39
N ILE A 88 10.10 10.67 -1.66
CA ILE A 88 10.31 9.43 -0.90
C ILE A 88 11.53 9.58 0.00
N ASN A 89 11.36 9.22 1.28
CA ASN A 89 12.46 9.00 2.20
C ASN A 89 12.71 7.49 2.31
N TYR A 90 13.70 6.99 1.57
CA TYR A 90 13.92 5.54 1.43
C TYR A 90 14.29 4.83 2.73
N ASP A 91 14.97 5.49 3.66
CA ASP A 91 15.26 4.92 4.98
C ASP A 91 13.98 4.79 5.81
N ALA A 92 13.17 5.85 5.87
CA ALA A 92 11.88 5.82 6.55
C ALA A 92 10.90 4.85 5.86
N PHE A 93 10.99 4.68 4.54
CA PHE A 93 10.17 3.73 3.79
C PHE A 93 10.52 2.29 4.15
N ARG A 94 11.81 1.95 4.20
CA ARG A 94 12.28 0.65 4.68
C ARG A 94 11.74 0.36 6.09
N ASP A 95 11.91 1.33 6.99
CA ASP A 95 11.53 1.15 8.40
C ASP A 95 9.99 1.06 8.55
N GLY A 96 9.24 1.87 7.80
CA GLY A 96 7.78 1.85 7.76
C GLY A 96 7.19 0.56 7.17
N VAL A 97 7.79 -0.01 6.12
CA VAL A 97 7.39 -1.32 5.60
C VAL A 97 7.65 -2.40 6.64
N SER A 98 8.82 -2.39 7.28
CA SER A 98 9.17 -3.34 8.34
C SER A 98 8.21 -3.26 9.53
N SER A 99 7.88 -2.05 9.98
CA SER A 99 6.96 -1.85 11.11
C SER A 99 5.52 -2.21 10.75
N LEU A 100 5.10 -1.98 9.51
CA LEU A 100 3.78 -2.39 9.01
C LEU A 100 3.65 -3.92 9.02
N VAL A 101 4.65 -4.63 8.49
CA VAL A 101 4.70 -6.10 8.51
C VAL A 101 4.62 -6.64 9.93
N ALA A 102 5.42 -6.09 10.86
CA ALA A 102 5.38 -6.50 12.26
C ALA A 102 3.99 -6.30 12.87
N SER A 103 3.39 -5.12 12.63
CA SER A 103 2.08 -4.74 13.16
C SER A 103 0.98 -5.69 12.68
N VAL A 104 0.89 -5.97 11.38
CA VAL A 104 -0.16 -6.85 10.83
C VAL A 104 0.04 -8.31 11.21
N LEU A 105 1.28 -8.78 11.30
CA LEU A 105 1.57 -10.14 11.80
C LEU A 105 1.18 -10.29 13.27
N GLU A 106 1.40 -9.27 14.10
CA GLU A 106 0.99 -9.29 15.50
C GLU A 106 -0.54 -9.26 15.64
N LEU A 107 -1.23 -8.41 14.87
CA LEU A 107 -2.70 -8.36 14.84
C LEU A 107 -3.31 -9.73 14.50
N GLN A 108 -2.78 -10.39 13.46
CA GLN A 108 -3.24 -11.71 13.06
C GLN A 108 -2.83 -12.81 14.05
N GLY A 109 -1.58 -12.80 14.53
CA GLY A 109 -1.04 -13.80 15.44
C GLY A 109 -1.74 -13.82 16.79
N ASN A 110 -2.13 -12.65 17.29
CA ASN A 110 -2.89 -12.53 18.53
C ASN A 110 -4.40 -12.71 18.35
N GLY A 111 -4.91 -12.66 17.10
CA GLY A 111 -6.34 -12.70 16.83
C GLY A 111 -7.12 -11.56 17.49
N ASN A 112 -6.49 -10.40 17.72
CA ASN A 112 -7.09 -9.29 18.46
C ASN A 112 -7.97 -8.45 17.54
N TYR A 113 -9.27 -8.77 17.52
CA TYR A 113 -10.27 -8.08 16.71
C TYR A 113 -10.33 -6.57 16.99
N ASP A 114 -10.34 -6.14 18.26
CA ASP A 114 -10.47 -4.72 18.61
C ASP A 114 -9.26 -3.89 18.17
N ALA A 115 -8.06 -4.48 18.27
CA ALA A 115 -6.84 -3.85 17.76
C ALA A 115 -6.85 -3.78 16.23
N ALA A 116 -7.29 -4.85 15.55
CA ALA A 116 -7.41 -4.88 14.10
C ALA A 116 -8.45 -3.86 13.60
N LYS A 117 -9.57 -3.73 14.32
CA LYS A 117 -10.62 -2.75 14.03
C LYS A 117 -10.08 -1.33 14.15
N SER A 118 -9.41 -1.02 15.27
CA SER A 118 -8.79 0.29 15.50
C SER A 118 -7.75 0.62 14.43
N PHE A 119 -6.95 -0.37 14.02
CA PHE A 119 -5.97 -0.23 12.94
C PHE A 119 -6.63 0.09 11.60
N VAL A 120 -7.66 -0.68 11.21
CA VAL A 120 -8.40 -0.45 9.96
C VAL A 120 -9.10 0.91 9.99
N GLU A 121 -9.86 1.23 11.04
CA GLU A 121 -10.58 2.52 11.14
C GLU A 121 -9.64 3.73 11.09
N LYS A 122 -8.41 3.59 11.60
CA LYS A 122 -7.41 4.66 11.56
C LYS A 122 -6.88 4.91 10.14
N TYR A 123 -6.58 3.86 9.40
CA TYR A 123 -5.83 3.96 8.14
C TYR A 123 -6.67 3.76 6.87
N ASP A 124 -7.87 3.20 6.97
CA ASP A 124 -8.82 3.00 5.86
C ASP A 124 -9.63 4.28 5.61
N VAL A 125 -8.93 5.39 5.36
CA VAL A 125 -9.52 6.72 5.21
C VAL A 125 -9.04 7.33 3.89
N LEU A 126 -9.99 7.61 3.00
CA LEU A 126 -9.71 8.30 1.75
C LEU A 126 -9.45 9.79 2.00
N GLY A 127 -8.19 10.14 2.27
CA GLY A 127 -7.74 11.51 2.53
C GLY A 127 -7.72 12.40 1.28
N ASP A 128 -7.65 13.72 1.50
CA ASP A 128 -7.78 14.72 0.43
C ASP A 128 -6.68 14.62 -0.64
N ASP A 129 -5.46 14.27 -0.25
CA ASP A 129 -4.35 14.03 -1.19
C ASP A 129 -4.69 12.92 -2.20
N LEU A 130 -5.16 11.79 -1.71
CA LEU A 130 -5.46 10.63 -2.55
C LEU A 130 -6.72 10.86 -3.41
N LYS A 131 -7.69 11.63 -2.90
CA LYS A 131 -8.83 12.12 -3.69
C LYS A 131 -8.37 13.03 -4.83
N ALA A 132 -7.46 13.96 -4.55
CA ALA A 132 -6.92 14.87 -5.55
C ALA A 132 -6.17 14.10 -6.65
N ASP A 133 -5.35 13.11 -6.30
CA ASP A 133 -4.65 12.29 -7.30
C ASP A 133 -5.59 11.42 -8.11
N THR A 134 -6.60 10.82 -7.47
CA THR A 134 -7.63 10.05 -8.16
C THR A 134 -8.37 10.92 -9.18
N PHE A 135 -8.70 12.15 -8.80
CA PHE A 135 -9.35 13.13 -9.68
C PHE A 135 -8.43 13.59 -10.82
N ASN A 136 -7.16 13.89 -10.53
CA ASN A 136 -6.18 14.27 -11.56
C ASN A 136 -5.99 13.15 -12.58
N MET A 137 -5.83 11.90 -12.14
CA MET A 137 -5.73 10.74 -13.04
C MET A 137 -7.00 10.56 -13.90
N MET A 138 -8.18 10.88 -13.36
CA MET A 138 -9.44 10.88 -14.11
C MET A 138 -9.45 11.97 -15.19
N LEU A 139 -9.00 13.20 -14.88
CA LEU A 139 -8.91 14.31 -15.84
C LEU A 139 -7.93 14.01 -16.97
N GLU A 140 -6.83 13.34 -16.68
CA GLU A 140 -5.83 12.88 -17.66
C GLU A 140 -6.30 11.64 -18.46
N GLY A 141 -7.50 11.11 -18.18
CA GLY A 141 -8.06 9.97 -18.91
C GLY A 141 -7.33 8.65 -18.66
N ILE A 142 -6.59 8.52 -17.54
CA ILE A 142 -5.89 7.28 -17.20
C ILE A 142 -6.91 6.21 -16.82
N PRO A 143 -6.97 5.05 -17.49
CA PRO A 143 -7.90 3.98 -17.15
C PRO A 143 -7.66 3.44 -15.74
N VAL A 144 -8.70 2.96 -15.06
CA VAL A 144 -8.57 2.29 -13.74
C VAL A 144 -8.01 0.89 -13.93
N ASP A 145 -8.57 0.15 -14.89
CA ASP A 145 -8.22 -1.22 -15.20
C ASP A 145 -8.50 -1.53 -16.68
N VAL A 146 -8.26 -2.77 -17.06
CA VAL A 146 -8.46 -3.26 -18.42
C VAL A 146 -9.77 -4.04 -18.54
N LYS A 147 -10.38 -3.98 -19.72
CA LYS A 147 -11.46 -4.87 -20.13
C LYS A 147 -10.92 -5.84 -21.18
N PHE A 148 -11.06 -7.13 -20.94
CA PHE A 148 -10.65 -8.15 -21.89
C PHE A 148 -11.78 -8.48 -22.86
N ASP A 149 -11.47 -8.48 -24.16
CA ASP A 149 -12.32 -9.04 -25.21
C ASP A 149 -11.64 -10.29 -25.76
N PHE A 150 -12.16 -11.46 -25.37
CA PHE A 150 -11.58 -12.75 -25.71
C PHE A 150 -12.24 -13.32 -26.97
N VAL A 151 -11.43 -13.82 -27.92
CA VAL A 151 -11.86 -14.28 -29.25
C VAL A 151 -11.62 -15.78 -29.50
N TRP A 152 -11.65 -16.58 -28.44
CA TRP A 152 -11.63 -18.05 -28.55
C TRP A 152 -13.05 -18.63 -28.63
#